data_AF-A0A402CZV5-F1
#
_entry.id   AF-A0A402CZV5-F1
#
_cell.length_a   1.000
_cell.length_b   1.000
_cell.length_c   1.000
_cell.angle_alpha   90.00
_cell.angle_beta   90.00
_cell.angle_gamma   90.00
#
_symmetry.space_group_name_H-M   'P 1'
#
loop_
_entity.id
_entity.type
_entity.pdbx_description
1 polymer ?
#
loop_
_entity_poly.entity_id
_entity_poly.type
_entity_poly.pdbx_seq_one_letter_code
_entity_poly.pdbx_strand_id
1 'polypeptide(L)'
;MIKVAMIGAGSVVFSKNLTGDILGYPEFRDATFSYMDIDAERLEVGANLCRKVAKTLGANPTIEATLNLRKALEGADFVINMVQIGGFNSTLVDFEIPRKYGLNFTIADTTGPGGLFRALRTYPMLTELVHTMEELCPDAVLLNYSNPMSMNMQTITRTSSIRAVGLCHSVQGTFNQLMGYIGEDPEQVAFTCAGINHMAFYLQMKKNGVDLYPRLFEAMDDPKVYNTNKVRFEMMKRLGYFVTESSEHNAEYSPYFIPRGQEVIDRYDVPIDEYLRRCDGIVDEFERMKTFSVSDEPMEVHKSHEYGSTIIHSIVTGTPSVVYGNMPNNGAISNLPHDAIAEVPTLVDRSGLRFTTVGALPTQLLAYMQPHVAQHELFIQAALQGRRDHVYQAAMFDPLTAATLTLDQIVEMCDELIAAHGDLLPKLDTPMRVPTSGKEFGAVDPRDLRASWDAAQKAATEDAIGEWSVAGPFSGETAGEISLALPTALESALGADGQIDRSAEYTGADGRKIAWRSAATAKGVVNLLAIVGNYDYVAAYGYAELESIHAREAVLQCGSDDGIQIWLNGRVIHTNDAKRSLSPKEDKVAIRLNAGVNRILVKVTNHDGGWGYSVSVSKPNF
;
A
#
# COMPACT_ATOMS: atom_id res chain seq x y z
N MET A 1 20.44 28.68 -11.43
CA MET A 1 19.17 28.00 -11.75
C MET A 1 19.22 26.67 -11.02
N ILE A 2 18.21 26.34 -10.22
CA ILE A 2 18.22 25.12 -9.40
C ILE A 2 18.11 23.89 -10.30
N LYS A 3 18.97 22.89 -10.09
CA LYS A 3 18.89 21.57 -10.74
C LYS A 3 18.49 20.50 -9.73
N VAL A 4 17.42 19.76 -10.04
CA VAL A 4 16.93 18.61 -9.26
C VAL A 4 17.12 17.34 -10.09
N ALA A 5 17.96 16.42 -9.62
CA ALA A 5 18.08 15.09 -10.21
C ALA A 5 17.03 14.15 -9.59
N MET A 6 16.24 13.48 -10.43
CA MET A 6 15.19 12.54 -10.03
C MET A 6 15.66 11.12 -10.37
N ILE A 7 16.13 10.36 -9.39
CA ILE A 7 16.65 9.00 -9.56
C ILE A 7 15.53 7.98 -9.28
N GLY A 8 15.26 7.09 -10.22
CA GLY A 8 14.07 6.24 -10.21
C GLY A 8 12.83 6.97 -10.73
N ALA A 9 13.02 7.85 -11.71
CA ALA A 9 11.97 8.74 -12.22
C ALA A 9 10.82 8.01 -12.93
N GLY A 10 10.99 6.72 -13.26
CA GLY A 10 9.94 5.82 -13.74
C GLY A 10 8.86 5.50 -12.71
N SER A 11 8.97 6.00 -11.47
CA SER A 11 7.84 6.11 -10.53
C SER A 11 6.89 7.25 -10.96
N VAL A 12 6.19 7.05 -12.09
CA VAL A 12 5.58 8.13 -12.88
C VAL A 12 4.60 9.02 -12.10
N VAL A 13 3.80 8.47 -11.18
CA VAL A 13 2.87 9.26 -10.35
C VAL A 13 3.64 10.10 -9.34
N PHE A 14 4.62 9.49 -8.67
CA PHE A 14 5.38 10.14 -7.61
C PHE A 14 6.30 11.24 -8.16
N SER A 15 7.03 10.93 -9.24
CA SER A 15 7.85 11.91 -9.99
C SER A 15 7.01 13.08 -10.49
N LYS A 16 5.80 12.83 -10.98
CA LYS A 16 4.87 13.89 -11.43
C LYS A 16 4.46 14.80 -10.27
N ASN A 17 4.08 14.22 -9.13
CA ASN A 17 3.59 14.99 -7.98
C ASN A 17 4.70 15.87 -7.38
N LEU A 18 5.89 15.31 -7.13
CA LEU A 18 7.01 16.08 -6.58
C LEU A 18 7.44 17.24 -7.49
N THR A 19 7.47 17.01 -8.80
CA THR A 19 7.76 18.10 -9.74
C THR A 19 6.67 19.15 -9.74
N GLY A 20 5.39 18.76 -9.65
CA GLY A 20 4.28 19.70 -9.48
C GLY A 20 4.41 20.57 -8.24
N ASP A 21 4.80 19.98 -7.11
CA ASP A 21 4.98 20.74 -5.88
C ASP A 21 6.14 21.72 -5.94
N ILE A 22 7.27 21.29 -6.52
CA ILE A 22 8.45 22.15 -6.68
C ILE A 22 8.10 23.31 -7.62
N LEU A 23 7.51 23.03 -8.78
CA LEU A 23 7.10 24.05 -9.76
C LEU A 23 5.96 24.96 -9.25
N GLY A 24 5.22 24.52 -8.24
CA GLY A 24 4.21 25.32 -7.56
C GLY A 24 4.79 26.56 -6.85
N TYR A 25 6.07 26.53 -6.48
CA TYR A 25 6.78 27.70 -5.94
C TYR A 25 7.26 28.63 -7.08
N PRO A 26 6.95 29.94 -7.03
CA PRO A 26 7.39 30.90 -8.05
C PRO A 26 8.90 30.88 -8.32
N GLU A 27 9.71 30.63 -7.29
CA GLU A 27 11.17 30.59 -7.32
C GLU A 27 11.74 29.47 -8.20
N PHE A 28 10.95 28.44 -8.48
CA PHE A 28 11.41 27.22 -9.17
C PHE A 28 10.78 27.01 -10.56
N ARG A 29 10.02 27.99 -11.07
CA ARG A 29 9.34 27.88 -12.37
C ARG A 29 10.26 27.62 -13.55
N ASP A 30 11.53 28.02 -13.45
CA ASP A 30 12.55 27.83 -14.49
C ASP A 30 13.62 26.80 -14.05
N ALA A 31 13.34 25.95 -13.07
CA ALA A 31 14.29 24.94 -12.59
C ALA A 31 14.61 23.89 -13.66
N THR A 32 15.77 23.24 -13.53
CA THR A 32 16.14 22.08 -14.34
C THR A 32 15.81 20.80 -13.58
N PHE A 33 15.11 19.88 -14.24
CA PHE A 33 14.86 18.54 -13.73
C PHE A 33 15.58 17.52 -14.61
N SER A 34 16.47 16.73 -14.01
CA SER A 34 17.16 15.64 -14.70
C SER A 34 16.58 14.30 -14.27
N TYR A 35 15.71 13.75 -15.11
CA TYR A 35 15.03 12.49 -14.86
C TYR A 35 15.93 11.32 -15.25
N MET A 36 16.11 10.38 -14.33
CA MET A 36 16.89 9.18 -14.56
C MET A 36 16.15 7.93 -14.10
N ASP A 37 16.13 6.95 -14.99
CA ASP A 37 15.68 5.59 -14.71
C ASP A 37 16.48 4.60 -15.57
N ILE A 38 16.40 3.30 -15.26
CA ILE A 38 16.95 2.23 -16.09
C ILE A 38 15.94 1.75 -17.14
N ASP A 39 14.64 2.01 -16.91
CA ASP A 39 13.55 1.69 -17.82
C ASP A 39 13.24 2.89 -18.73
N ALA A 40 13.56 2.76 -20.02
CA ALA A 40 13.39 3.82 -20.99
C ALA A 40 11.93 4.21 -21.24
N GLU A 41 11.01 3.25 -21.18
CA GLU A 41 9.59 3.51 -21.43
C GLU A 41 8.98 4.25 -20.24
N ARG A 42 9.23 3.78 -19.02
CA ARG A 42 8.76 4.45 -17.80
C ARG A 42 9.35 5.86 -17.69
N LEU A 43 10.61 6.02 -18.05
CA LEU A 43 11.29 7.32 -18.08
C LEU A 43 10.62 8.31 -19.05
N GLU A 44 10.31 7.86 -20.26
CA GLU A 44 9.63 8.70 -21.26
C GLU A 44 8.24 9.15 -20.78
N VAL A 45 7.45 8.21 -20.23
CA VAL A 45 6.14 8.52 -19.64
C VAL A 45 6.27 9.54 -18.52
N GLY A 46 7.22 9.35 -17.60
CA GLY A 46 7.46 10.29 -16.49
C GLY A 46 7.84 11.69 -16.97
N ALA A 47 8.73 11.80 -17.97
CA ALA A 47 9.13 13.08 -18.55
C ALA A 47 7.95 13.78 -19.27
N ASN A 48 7.10 13.04 -19.97
CA ASN A 48 5.92 13.58 -20.66
C ASN A 48 4.88 14.12 -19.67
N LEU A 49 4.58 13.37 -18.61
CA LEU A 49 3.70 13.84 -17.54
C LEU A 49 4.25 15.11 -16.88
N CYS A 50 5.56 15.17 -16.62
CA CYS A 50 6.20 16.37 -16.08
C CYS A 50 6.05 17.60 -17.00
N ARG A 51 6.21 17.42 -18.32
CA ARG A 51 5.99 18.52 -19.29
C ARG A 51 4.54 19.02 -19.25
N LYS A 52 3.57 18.11 -19.10
CA LYS A 52 2.17 18.49 -18.89
C LYS A 52 1.99 19.28 -17.58
N VAL A 53 2.66 18.89 -16.49
CA VAL A 53 2.57 19.58 -15.18
C VAL A 53 3.03 21.02 -15.33
N ALA A 54 4.20 21.20 -15.95
CA ALA A 54 4.77 22.51 -16.20
C ALA A 54 3.82 23.40 -17.02
N LYS A 55 3.22 22.86 -18.09
CA LYS A 55 2.25 23.57 -18.91
C LYS A 55 1.01 24.00 -18.09
N THR A 56 0.44 23.11 -17.27
CA THR A 56 -0.71 23.44 -16.42
C THR A 56 -0.37 24.56 -15.42
N LEU A 57 0.83 24.53 -14.83
CA LEU A 57 1.27 25.52 -13.84
C LEU A 57 1.78 26.84 -14.46
N GLY A 58 1.90 26.92 -15.79
CA GLY A 58 2.50 28.07 -16.46
C GLY A 58 3.99 28.26 -16.14
N ALA A 59 4.70 27.16 -15.88
CA ALA A 59 6.14 27.12 -15.60
C ALA A 59 6.93 26.74 -16.86
N ASN A 60 8.22 27.11 -16.91
CA ASN A 60 9.12 26.83 -18.04
C ASN A 60 10.40 26.09 -17.60
N PRO A 61 10.29 24.92 -16.94
CA PRO A 61 11.46 24.16 -16.53
C PRO A 61 12.20 23.54 -17.72
N THR A 62 13.50 23.29 -17.54
CA THR A 62 14.25 22.40 -18.43
C THR A 62 14.08 20.96 -17.96
N ILE A 63 13.55 20.07 -18.81
CA ILE A 63 13.34 18.65 -18.48
C ILE A 63 14.26 17.79 -19.33
N GLU A 64 15.26 17.20 -18.68
CA GLU A 64 16.21 16.26 -19.26
C GLU A 64 15.80 14.83 -18.88
N ALA A 65 15.95 13.87 -19.79
CA ALA A 65 15.73 12.46 -19.52
C ALA A 65 16.99 11.67 -19.92
N THR A 66 17.49 10.81 -19.03
CA THR A 66 18.69 10.02 -19.29
C THR A 66 18.64 8.66 -18.61
N LEU A 67 19.26 7.65 -19.23
CA LEU A 67 19.49 6.34 -18.60
C LEU A 67 20.83 6.31 -17.82
N ASN A 68 21.57 7.42 -17.80
CA ASN A 68 22.91 7.49 -17.22
C ASN A 68 22.90 8.27 -15.90
N LEU A 69 23.22 7.58 -14.80
CA LEU A 69 23.25 8.16 -13.46
C LEU A 69 24.17 9.39 -13.36
N ARG A 70 25.38 9.31 -13.91
CA ARG A 70 26.37 10.40 -13.83
C ARG A 70 25.87 11.67 -14.51
N LYS A 71 25.29 11.55 -15.71
CA LYS A 71 24.70 12.69 -16.43
C LYS A 71 23.57 13.36 -15.64
N ALA A 72 22.74 12.58 -14.96
CA ALA A 72 21.66 13.10 -14.15
C ALA A 72 22.18 13.94 -12.97
N LEU A 73 23.24 13.45 -12.32
CA LEU A 73 23.82 14.03 -11.10
C LEU A 73 24.72 15.25 -11.35
N GLU A 74 25.31 15.38 -12.54
CA GLU A 74 26.26 16.44 -12.86
C GLU A 74 25.68 17.83 -12.57
N GLY A 75 26.27 18.55 -11.60
CA GLY A 75 25.85 19.89 -11.20
C GLY A 75 24.45 19.97 -10.56
N ALA A 76 23.91 18.88 -10.01
CA ALA A 76 22.65 18.91 -9.27
C ALA A 76 22.80 19.66 -7.94
N ASP A 77 21.77 20.42 -7.54
CA ASP A 77 21.67 21.05 -6.21
C ASP A 77 20.91 20.13 -5.23
N PHE A 78 19.99 19.35 -5.76
CA PHE A 78 19.17 18.39 -5.03
C PHE A 78 19.07 17.08 -5.80
N VAL A 79 19.06 15.97 -5.07
CA VAL A 79 18.88 14.64 -5.64
C VAL A 79 17.72 13.99 -4.91
N ILE A 80 16.70 13.54 -5.64
CA ILE A 80 15.56 12.81 -5.08
C ILE A 80 15.67 11.35 -5.52
N ASN A 81 15.80 10.44 -4.55
CA ASN A 81 15.90 9.00 -4.80
C ASN A 81 14.58 8.28 -4.51
N MET A 82 14.05 7.58 -5.50
CA MET A 82 12.71 6.95 -5.47
C MET A 82 12.71 5.54 -6.09
N VAL A 83 13.87 4.87 -6.12
CA VAL A 83 14.03 3.55 -6.72
C VAL A 83 13.36 2.42 -5.92
N GLN A 84 13.08 1.31 -6.60
CA GLN A 84 12.76 0.01 -6.01
C GLN A 84 13.61 -1.07 -6.68
N ILE A 85 14.69 -1.50 -6.03
CA ILE A 85 15.61 -2.48 -6.62
C ILE A 85 14.94 -3.87 -6.71
N GLY A 86 14.92 -4.41 -7.92
CA GLY A 86 14.32 -5.71 -8.25
C GLY A 86 12.80 -5.68 -8.52
N GLY A 87 12.14 -4.54 -8.28
CA GLY A 87 10.72 -4.35 -8.57
C GLY A 87 9.81 -5.42 -7.97
N PHE A 88 8.73 -5.75 -8.69
CA PHE A 88 7.75 -6.74 -8.23
C PHE A 88 8.31 -8.17 -8.18
N ASN A 89 9.23 -8.52 -9.07
CA ASN A 89 9.85 -9.84 -9.12
C ASN A 89 10.60 -10.17 -7.82
N SER A 90 11.45 -9.27 -7.34
CA SER A 90 12.11 -9.47 -6.03
C SER A 90 11.13 -9.39 -4.87
N THR A 91 10.06 -8.60 -4.99
CA THR A 91 9.00 -8.55 -3.98
C THR A 91 8.30 -9.90 -3.84
N LEU A 92 8.04 -10.61 -4.94
CA LEU A 92 7.53 -11.98 -4.90
C LEU A 92 8.49 -12.92 -4.16
N VAL A 93 9.80 -12.83 -4.41
CA VAL A 93 10.80 -13.62 -3.67
C VAL A 93 10.74 -13.34 -2.16
N ASP A 94 10.61 -12.07 -1.78
CA ASP A 94 10.53 -11.61 -0.39
C ASP A 94 9.28 -12.11 0.35
N PHE A 95 8.20 -12.44 -0.37
CA PHE A 95 6.97 -13.01 0.19
C PHE A 95 6.95 -14.54 0.11
N GLU A 96 7.23 -15.11 -1.06
CA GLU A 96 7.03 -16.53 -1.33
C GLU A 96 8.02 -17.42 -0.58
N ILE A 97 9.29 -17.00 -0.44
CA ILE A 97 10.26 -17.80 0.30
C ILE A 97 9.88 -17.87 1.79
N PRO A 98 9.70 -16.74 2.52
CA PRO A 98 9.25 -16.80 3.91
C PRO A 98 7.94 -17.56 4.12
N ARG A 99 7.00 -17.47 3.17
CA ARG A 99 5.73 -18.21 3.22
C ARG A 99 5.93 -19.73 3.27
N LYS A 100 6.94 -20.29 2.58
CA LYS A 100 7.28 -21.72 2.66
C LYS A 100 7.60 -22.18 4.09
N TYR A 101 8.11 -21.27 4.93
CA TYR A 101 8.44 -21.53 6.33
C TYR A 101 7.28 -21.23 7.28
N GLY A 102 6.16 -20.69 6.78
CA GLY A 102 4.99 -20.30 7.57
C GLY A 102 4.96 -18.83 7.98
N LEU A 103 5.89 -18.00 7.48
CA LEU A 103 5.97 -16.58 7.77
C LEU A 103 5.18 -15.79 6.71
N ASN A 104 4.09 -15.14 7.13
CA ASN A 104 3.22 -14.35 6.27
C ASN A 104 3.35 -12.86 6.59
N PHE A 105 3.07 -12.03 5.58
CA PHE A 105 3.25 -10.59 5.62
C PHE A 105 2.00 -9.86 5.10
N THR A 106 1.81 -8.63 5.52
CA THR A 106 0.91 -7.67 4.87
C THR A 106 1.68 -6.88 3.80
N ILE A 107 2.86 -6.36 4.13
CA ILE A 107 3.62 -5.41 3.31
C ILE A 107 5.04 -5.89 2.99
N ALA A 108 5.81 -6.37 3.97
CA ALA A 108 7.20 -6.85 3.82
C ALA A 108 8.18 -5.87 3.13
N ASP A 109 7.87 -4.57 3.06
CA ASP A 109 8.68 -3.59 2.32
C ASP A 109 9.71 -2.87 3.21
N THR A 110 9.57 -2.96 4.54
CA THR A 110 10.28 -2.12 5.51
C THR A 110 10.89 -2.88 6.67
N THR A 111 10.19 -3.88 7.21
CA THR A 111 10.65 -4.70 8.35
C THR A 111 10.65 -6.19 8.02
N GLY A 112 11.17 -6.99 8.96
CA GLY A 112 11.26 -8.44 8.83
C GLY A 112 12.18 -8.88 7.70
N PRO A 113 12.17 -10.19 7.34
CA PRO A 113 13.01 -10.73 6.29
C PRO A 113 12.79 -10.05 4.94
N GLY A 114 11.55 -9.73 4.56
CA GLY A 114 11.29 -9.02 3.31
C GLY A 114 11.94 -7.64 3.26
N GLY A 115 11.74 -6.83 4.31
CA GLY A 115 12.38 -5.52 4.42
C GLY A 115 13.91 -5.61 4.49
N LEU A 116 14.44 -6.55 5.28
CA LEU A 116 15.88 -6.79 5.41
C LEU A 116 16.54 -7.12 4.06
N PHE A 117 15.97 -8.05 3.30
CA PHE A 117 16.52 -8.42 2.00
C PHE A 117 16.32 -7.33 0.95
N ARG A 118 15.24 -6.55 1.03
CA ARG A 118 15.09 -5.33 0.22
C ARG A 118 16.19 -4.30 0.51
N ALA A 119 16.52 -4.07 1.77
CA ALA A 119 17.62 -3.18 2.15
C ALA A 119 18.97 -3.71 1.64
N LEU A 120 19.25 -5.02 1.78
CA LEU A 120 20.46 -5.65 1.26
C LEU A 120 20.58 -5.49 -0.26
N ARG A 121 19.48 -5.67 -1.02
CA ARG A 121 19.48 -5.40 -2.47
C ARG A 121 19.72 -3.93 -2.82
N THR A 122 19.26 -3.02 -1.97
CA THR A 122 19.34 -1.58 -2.23
C THR A 122 20.72 -1.01 -1.86
N TYR A 123 21.43 -1.64 -0.92
CA TYR A 123 22.72 -1.21 -0.42
C TYR A 123 23.78 -0.92 -1.51
N PRO A 124 24.03 -1.79 -2.50
CA PRO A 124 25.04 -1.53 -3.53
C PRO A 124 24.74 -0.27 -4.36
N MET A 125 23.49 -0.11 -4.80
CA MET A 125 23.07 1.03 -5.61
C MET A 125 23.14 2.34 -4.81
N LEU A 126 22.66 2.35 -3.56
CA LEU A 126 22.75 3.56 -2.73
C LEU A 126 24.20 3.96 -2.45
N THR A 127 25.09 2.99 -2.26
CA THR A 127 26.53 3.25 -2.09
C THR A 127 27.12 3.88 -3.36
N GLU A 128 26.81 3.36 -4.55
CA GLU A 128 27.24 3.94 -5.82
C GLU A 128 26.67 5.36 -6.02
N LEU A 129 25.40 5.57 -5.68
CA LEU A 129 24.73 6.87 -5.78
C LEU A 129 25.47 7.92 -4.96
N VAL A 130 25.70 7.66 -3.67
CA VAL A 130 26.32 8.67 -2.78
C VAL A 130 27.78 8.93 -3.13
N HIS A 131 28.56 7.92 -3.52
CA HIS A 131 29.94 8.14 -3.99
C HIS A 131 29.98 8.92 -5.30
N THR A 132 29.02 8.68 -6.19
CA THR A 132 28.90 9.46 -7.42
C THR A 132 28.50 10.91 -7.13
N MET A 133 27.64 11.14 -6.14
CA MET A 133 27.31 12.50 -5.69
C MET A 133 28.53 13.20 -5.11
N GLU A 134 29.35 12.53 -4.30
CA GLU A 134 30.59 13.10 -3.75
C GLU A 134 31.55 13.57 -4.86
N GLU A 135 31.57 12.88 -6.00
CA GLU A 135 32.39 13.28 -7.16
C GLU A 135 31.77 14.44 -7.97
N LEU A 136 30.45 14.40 -8.23
CA LEU A 136 29.81 15.24 -9.26
C LEU A 136 29.01 16.42 -8.71
N CYS A 137 28.51 16.30 -7.48
CA CYS A 137 27.67 17.30 -6.83
C CYS A 137 27.77 17.20 -5.28
N PRO A 138 28.97 17.37 -4.70
CA PRO A 138 29.20 17.13 -3.27
C PRO A 138 28.39 18.03 -2.33
N ASP A 139 27.97 19.21 -2.82
CA ASP A 139 27.16 20.16 -2.05
C ASP A 139 25.65 19.85 -2.13
N ALA A 140 25.23 18.91 -2.99
CA ALA A 140 23.81 18.57 -3.15
C ALA A 140 23.21 17.96 -1.88
N VAL A 141 21.90 18.12 -1.72
CA VAL A 141 21.14 17.43 -0.67
C VAL A 141 20.42 16.23 -1.29
N LEU A 142 20.62 15.05 -0.70
CA LEU A 142 19.90 13.82 -1.05
C LEU A 142 18.60 13.71 -0.26
N LEU A 143 17.47 13.62 -0.96
CA LEU A 143 16.15 13.36 -0.43
C LEU A 143 15.76 11.92 -0.77
N ASN A 144 15.85 11.01 0.19
CA ASN A 144 15.55 9.60 -0.03
C ASN A 144 14.08 9.31 0.29
N TYR A 145 13.35 8.78 -0.70
CA TYR A 145 11.98 8.26 -0.57
C TYR A 145 11.91 6.73 -0.67
N SER A 146 13.01 6.07 -1.03
CA SER A 146 13.06 4.62 -1.15
C SER A 146 13.06 3.94 0.22
N ASN A 147 12.15 2.98 0.38
CA ASN A 147 12.12 2.04 1.50
C ASN A 147 13.07 0.85 1.31
N PRO A 148 13.56 0.23 2.40
CA PRO A 148 13.27 0.55 3.81
C PRO A 148 14.01 1.79 4.34
N MET A 149 13.28 2.81 4.80
CA MET A 149 13.87 4.13 5.08
C MET A 149 15.04 4.09 6.07
N SER A 150 14.84 3.46 7.23
CA SER A 150 15.86 3.43 8.30
C SER A 150 17.13 2.72 7.86
N MET A 151 17.02 1.57 7.18
CA MET A 151 18.16 0.80 6.68
C MET A 151 18.84 1.49 5.48
N ASN A 152 18.06 2.12 4.59
CA ASN A 152 18.61 2.89 3.47
C ASN A 152 19.37 4.13 3.96
N MET A 153 18.85 4.84 4.97
CA MET A 153 19.54 5.96 5.58
C MET A 153 20.78 5.52 6.39
N GLN A 154 20.78 4.33 7.01
CA GLN A 154 22.02 3.73 7.53
C GLN A 154 23.05 3.53 6.43
N THR A 155 22.64 2.99 5.27
CA THR A 155 23.55 2.84 4.12
C THR A 155 24.17 4.18 3.73
N ILE A 156 23.33 5.19 3.46
CA ILE A 156 23.78 6.52 3.02
C ILE A 156 24.76 7.14 4.02
N THR A 157 24.41 7.15 5.30
CA THR A 157 25.17 7.87 6.33
C THR A 157 26.41 7.14 6.82
N ARG A 158 26.51 5.82 6.61
CA ARG A 158 27.66 5.00 7.00
C ARG A 158 28.66 4.81 5.85
N THR A 159 28.28 5.11 4.62
CA THR A 159 29.16 5.01 3.44
C THR A 159 29.54 6.35 2.81
N SER A 160 28.93 7.47 3.25
CA SER A 160 29.17 8.79 2.67
C SER A 160 28.96 9.93 3.67
N SER A 161 29.51 11.10 3.32
CA SER A 161 29.32 12.38 4.02
C SER A 161 28.26 13.30 3.38
N ILE A 162 27.60 12.86 2.29
CA ILE A 162 26.55 13.63 1.60
C ILE A 162 25.44 14.01 2.57
N ARG A 163 25.00 15.27 2.50
CA ARG A 163 23.85 15.74 3.27
C ARG A 163 22.60 15.02 2.78
N ALA A 164 21.97 14.24 3.65
CA ALA A 164 20.83 13.43 3.27
C ALA A 164 19.72 13.46 4.31
N VAL A 165 18.49 13.31 3.85
CA VAL A 165 17.31 13.12 4.69
C VAL A 165 16.38 12.09 4.06
N GLY A 166 15.91 11.16 4.88
CA GLY A 166 14.88 10.21 4.50
C GLY A 166 13.47 10.76 4.76
N LEU A 167 12.56 10.57 3.81
CA LEU A 167 11.23 11.19 3.82
C LEU A 167 10.13 10.14 3.70
N CYS A 168 9.20 10.16 4.65
CA CYS A 168 7.99 9.34 4.67
C CYS A 168 6.80 10.24 4.98
N HIS A 169 5.64 9.93 4.39
CA HIS A 169 4.42 10.73 4.56
C HIS A 169 3.61 10.38 5.82
N SER A 170 4.07 9.39 6.59
CA SER A 170 3.30 8.79 7.66
C SER A 170 2.95 9.77 8.79
N VAL A 171 3.88 10.64 9.16
CA VAL A 171 3.69 11.56 10.30
C VAL A 171 2.63 12.62 9.99
N GLN A 172 2.68 13.28 8.83
CA GLN A 172 1.66 14.26 8.45
C GLN A 172 0.33 13.61 8.12
N GLY A 173 0.34 12.47 7.43
CA GLY A 173 -0.87 11.75 7.04
C GLY A 173 -1.64 11.24 8.26
N THR A 174 -0.92 10.59 9.19
CA THR A 174 -1.51 10.09 10.43
C THR A 174 -1.99 11.23 11.32
N PHE A 175 -1.26 12.35 11.39
CA PHE A 175 -1.70 13.51 12.18
C PHE A 175 -3.02 14.08 11.67
N ASN A 176 -3.14 14.31 10.36
CA ASN A 176 -4.38 14.79 9.74
C ASN A 176 -5.54 13.83 10.01
N GLN A 177 -5.29 12.53 9.95
CA GLN A 177 -6.29 11.50 10.27
C GLN A 177 -6.74 11.57 11.74
N LEU A 178 -5.80 11.70 12.69
CA LEU A 178 -6.11 11.84 14.11
C LEU A 178 -6.95 13.08 14.40
N MET A 179 -6.63 14.21 13.76
CA MET A 179 -7.42 15.45 13.89
C MET A 179 -8.83 15.28 13.32
N GLY A 180 -8.97 14.57 12.20
CA GLY A 180 -10.26 14.22 11.61
C GLY A 180 -11.16 13.44 12.58
N TYR A 181 -10.62 12.50 13.35
CA TYR A 181 -11.40 11.72 14.33
C TYR A 181 -11.99 12.56 15.47
N ILE A 182 -11.30 13.62 15.87
CA ILE A 182 -11.74 14.49 16.97
C ILE A 182 -12.33 15.82 16.50
N GLY A 183 -12.45 16.03 15.19
CA GLY A 183 -13.02 17.24 14.59
C GLY A 183 -12.17 18.48 14.81
N GLU A 184 -10.84 18.35 14.84
CA GLU A 184 -9.91 19.47 15.01
C GLU A 184 -9.29 19.91 13.68
N ASP A 185 -8.92 21.19 13.63
CA ASP A 185 -8.12 21.76 12.55
C ASP A 185 -6.62 21.47 12.81
N PRO A 186 -5.93 20.70 11.96
CA PRO A 186 -4.52 20.38 12.13
C PRO A 186 -3.61 21.61 12.27
N GLU A 187 -3.95 22.74 11.63
CA GLU A 187 -3.15 23.96 11.67
C GLU A 187 -3.16 24.64 13.05
N GLN A 188 -4.14 24.31 13.90
CA GLN A 188 -4.30 24.88 15.24
C GLN A 188 -3.76 23.99 16.35
N VAL A 189 -3.18 22.84 16.01
CA VAL A 189 -2.74 21.83 16.96
C VAL A 189 -1.23 21.67 16.89
N ALA A 190 -0.57 21.87 18.03
CA ALA A 190 0.86 21.59 18.17
C ALA A 190 1.06 20.12 18.55
N PHE A 191 2.00 19.44 17.89
CA PHE A 191 2.36 18.07 18.24
C PHE A 191 3.86 17.84 18.22
N THR A 192 4.29 16.80 18.93
CA THR A 192 5.64 16.24 18.84
C THR A 192 5.51 14.76 18.55
N CYS A 193 6.03 14.31 17.41
CA CYS A 193 6.16 12.90 17.06
C CYS A 193 7.64 12.49 17.11
N ALA A 194 7.96 11.30 17.57
CA ALA A 194 9.34 10.84 17.57
C ALA A 194 9.47 9.32 17.60
N GLY A 195 10.48 8.81 16.93
CA GLY A 195 10.86 7.40 16.97
C GLY A 195 11.80 7.03 15.85
N ILE A 196 11.51 5.92 15.18
CA ILE A 196 12.12 5.51 13.91
C ILE A 196 11.04 5.51 12.82
N ASN A 197 11.44 5.50 11.55
CA ASN A 197 10.50 5.43 10.44
C ASN A 197 9.49 4.27 10.62
N HIS A 198 8.21 4.53 10.32
CA HIS A 198 7.08 3.59 10.47
C HIS A 198 6.82 3.09 11.90
N MET A 199 7.48 3.69 12.90
CA MET A 199 7.27 3.41 14.32
C MET A 199 7.56 4.66 15.18
N ALA A 200 7.14 5.82 14.73
CA ALA A 200 7.18 7.05 15.50
C ALA A 200 5.88 7.23 16.29
N PHE A 201 5.96 7.78 17.49
CA PHE A 201 4.80 7.97 18.37
C PHE A 201 4.52 9.45 18.59
N TYR A 202 3.24 9.82 18.61
CA TYR A 202 2.81 11.18 18.95
C TYR A 202 2.94 11.41 20.45
N LEU A 203 4.09 11.90 20.92
CA LEU A 203 4.36 12.08 22.35
C LEU A 203 3.55 13.20 22.99
N GLN A 204 3.20 14.23 22.21
CA GLN A 204 2.35 15.35 22.64
C GLN A 204 1.43 15.76 21.50
N MET A 205 0.17 16.09 21.82
CA MET A 205 -0.78 16.74 20.93
C MET A 205 -1.61 17.73 21.75
N LYS A 206 -1.46 19.03 21.48
CA LYS A 206 -2.06 20.09 22.30
C LYS A 206 -2.70 21.18 21.45
N LYS A 207 -3.88 21.65 21.87
CA LYS A 207 -4.53 22.87 21.37
C LYS A 207 -4.68 23.86 22.51
N ASN A 208 -4.14 25.07 22.36
CA ASN A 208 -4.20 26.11 23.40
C ASN A 208 -3.73 25.63 24.80
N GLY A 209 -2.72 24.75 24.82
CA GLY A 209 -2.18 24.15 26.06
C GLY A 209 -2.97 22.95 26.60
N VAL A 210 -4.12 22.60 26.03
CA VAL A 210 -4.94 21.45 26.43
C VAL A 210 -4.50 20.19 25.69
N ASP A 211 -4.28 19.10 26.42
CA ASP A 211 -3.95 17.78 25.86
C ASP A 211 -5.15 17.16 25.14
N LEU A 212 -4.93 16.66 23.92
CA LEU A 212 -5.97 16.08 23.07
C LEU A 212 -6.06 14.56 23.17
N TYR A 213 -5.11 13.88 23.82
CA TYR A 213 -5.16 12.42 23.98
C TYR A 213 -6.46 11.89 24.58
N PRO A 214 -7.04 12.49 25.65
CA PRO A 214 -8.31 12.03 26.20
C PRO A 214 -9.43 11.94 25.15
N ARG A 215 -9.48 12.89 24.21
CA ARG A 215 -10.46 12.88 23.12
C ARG A 215 -10.18 11.81 22.07
N LEU A 216 -8.92 11.45 21.83
CA LEU A 216 -8.58 10.33 20.95
C LEU A 216 -8.97 8.98 21.57
N PHE A 217 -8.79 8.82 22.88
CA PHE A 217 -9.28 7.64 23.60
C PHE A 217 -10.81 7.55 23.55
N GLU A 218 -11.53 8.67 23.69
CA GLU A 218 -12.99 8.71 23.54
C GLU A 218 -13.43 8.41 22.08
N ALA A 219 -12.75 8.98 21.09
CA ALA A 219 -13.07 8.74 19.67
C ALA A 219 -12.92 7.26 19.28
N MET A 220 -12.04 6.52 19.95
CA MET A 220 -11.87 5.07 19.76
C MET A 220 -13.11 4.25 20.15
N ASP A 221 -14.03 4.80 20.95
CA ASP A 221 -15.28 4.12 21.31
C ASP A 221 -16.31 4.10 20.16
N ASP A 222 -16.16 4.96 19.13
CA ASP A 222 -16.95 4.90 17.91
C ASP A 222 -16.42 3.80 16.97
N PRO A 223 -17.22 2.76 16.66
CA PRO A 223 -16.82 1.72 15.71
C PRO A 223 -16.42 2.27 14.34
N LYS A 224 -17.00 3.37 13.87
CA LYS A 224 -16.64 3.99 12.58
C LYS A 224 -15.22 4.52 12.59
N VAL A 225 -14.74 5.02 13.74
CA VAL A 225 -13.36 5.48 13.91
C VAL A 225 -12.44 4.29 14.12
N TYR A 226 -12.74 3.44 15.11
CA TYR A 226 -11.92 2.29 15.48
C TYR A 226 -11.63 1.35 14.30
N ASN A 227 -12.65 1.05 13.50
CA ASN A 227 -12.53 0.13 12.37
C ASN A 227 -11.64 0.64 11.24
N THR A 228 -11.33 1.95 11.17
CA THR A 228 -10.37 2.44 10.18
C THR A 228 -8.91 2.06 10.49
N ASN A 229 -8.61 1.73 11.76
CA ASN A 229 -7.23 1.54 12.23
C ASN A 229 -7.09 0.60 13.44
N LYS A 230 -7.75 -0.56 13.40
CA LYS A 230 -7.88 -1.46 14.56
C LYS A 230 -6.55 -1.82 15.23
N VAL A 231 -5.52 -2.16 14.45
CA VAL A 231 -4.19 -2.53 14.97
C VAL A 231 -3.56 -1.37 15.73
N ARG A 232 -3.51 -0.18 15.11
CA ARG A 232 -2.92 1.01 15.75
C ARG A 232 -3.69 1.48 16.98
N PHE A 233 -5.01 1.41 16.94
CA PHE A 233 -5.83 1.75 18.11
C PHE A 233 -5.63 0.76 19.25
N GLU A 234 -5.50 -0.55 18.98
CA GLU A 234 -5.14 -1.52 20.02
C GLU A 234 -3.74 -1.23 20.57
N MET A 235 -2.77 -0.85 19.73
CA MET A 235 -1.46 -0.42 20.21
C MET A 235 -1.54 0.84 21.09
N MET A 236 -2.31 1.85 20.70
CA MET A 236 -2.56 3.05 21.52
C MET A 236 -3.18 2.67 22.87
N LYS A 237 -4.18 1.78 22.87
CA LYS A 237 -4.87 1.31 24.07
C LYS A 237 -3.93 0.65 25.08
N ARG A 238 -2.85 0.00 24.61
CA ARG A 238 -1.90 -0.73 25.48
C ARG A 238 -0.63 0.04 25.81
N LEU A 239 -0.14 0.86 24.89
CA LEU A 239 1.10 1.62 25.05
C LEU A 239 0.87 3.06 25.53
N GLY A 240 -0.35 3.57 25.39
CA GLY A 240 -0.75 4.92 25.79
C GLY A 240 -0.54 6.00 24.72
N TYR A 241 0.07 5.65 23.58
CA TYR A 241 0.43 6.59 22.52
C TYR A 241 0.07 6.04 21.15
N PHE A 242 -0.43 6.91 20.27
CA PHE A 242 -0.72 6.52 18.89
C PHE A 242 0.59 6.45 18.07
N VAL A 243 0.68 5.44 17.21
CA VAL A 243 1.89 5.08 16.45
C VAL A 243 1.69 5.31 14.95
N THR A 244 2.74 5.72 14.26
CA THR A 244 2.86 5.60 12.80
C THR A 244 3.31 4.19 12.43
N GLU A 245 3.18 3.63 11.24
CA GLU A 245 2.32 3.95 10.08
C GLU A 245 1.03 3.09 10.12
N SER A 246 0.36 2.81 8.99
CA SER A 246 -0.96 2.18 8.92
C SER A 246 -1.11 0.88 9.71
N SER A 247 -2.36 0.44 9.90
CA SER A 247 -2.65 -0.81 10.61
C SER A 247 -2.08 -2.02 9.89
N GLU A 248 -2.06 -1.99 8.56
CA GLU A 248 -1.42 -3.03 7.74
C GLU A 248 0.07 -3.17 8.08
N HIS A 249 0.82 -2.06 8.10
CA HIS A 249 2.24 -2.09 8.46
C HIS A 249 2.45 -2.51 9.91
N ASN A 250 1.76 -1.88 10.86
CA ASN A 250 1.96 -2.15 12.29
C ASN A 250 1.65 -3.61 12.70
N ALA A 251 0.86 -4.33 11.90
CA ALA A 251 0.63 -5.76 12.11
C ALA A 251 1.92 -6.60 11.97
N GLU A 252 2.91 -6.12 11.20
CA GLU A 252 4.19 -6.81 10.97
C GLU A 252 5.27 -6.44 12.00
N TYR A 253 5.15 -5.28 12.64
CA TYR A 253 6.15 -4.79 13.59
C TYR A 253 6.07 -5.48 14.96
N SER A 254 5.12 -6.39 15.17
CA SER A 254 4.86 -7.00 16.48
C SER A 254 4.41 -8.45 16.41
N PRO A 255 4.60 -9.22 17.50
CA PRO A 255 4.23 -10.64 17.56
C PRO A 255 2.76 -10.84 17.96
N TYR A 256 1.95 -9.79 18.01
CA TYR A 256 0.62 -9.81 18.65
C TYR A 256 -0.54 -10.05 17.67
N PHE A 257 -0.28 -9.94 16.37
CA PHE A 257 -1.32 -10.03 15.33
C PHE A 257 -1.14 -11.28 14.47
N ILE A 258 -0.35 -11.19 13.39
CA ILE A 258 -0.21 -12.25 12.38
C ILE A 258 0.11 -13.63 12.98
N PRO A 259 1.06 -13.79 13.93
CA PRO A 259 1.40 -15.11 14.49
C PRO A 259 0.33 -15.74 15.37
N ARG A 260 -0.76 -15.02 15.67
CA ARG A 260 -1.83 -15.48 16.57
C ARG A 260 -2.98 -16.17 15.84
N GLY A 261 -2.81 -16.43 14.55
CA GLY A 261 -3.73 -17.23 13.75
C GLY A 261 -4.91 -16.44 13.19
N GLN A 262 -5.74 -17.14 12.42
CA GLN A 262 -6.78 -16.53 11.59
C GLN A 262 -7.81 -15.74 12.39
N GLU A 263 -8.19 -16.20 13.59
CA GLU A 263 -9.14 -15.48 14.45
C GLU A 263 -8.68 -14.06 14.78
N VAL A 264 -7.38 -13.89 15.07
CA VAL A 264 -6.80 -12.57 15.37
C VAL A 264 -6.67 -11.73 14.11
N ILE A 265 -6.25 -12.34 12.99
CA ILE A 265 -6.19 -11.68 11.69
C ILE A 265 -7.57 -11.11 11.31
N ASP A 266 -8.63 -11.92 11.41
CA ASP A 266 -10.01 -11.53 11.09
C ASP A 266 -10.53 -10.47 12.06
N ARG A 267 -10.22 -10.58 13.35
CA ARG A 267 -10.66 -9.59 14.36
C ARG A 267 -10.13 -8.19 14.07
N TYR A 268 -8.87 -8.09 13.63
CA TYR A 268 -8.18 -6.82 13.41
C TYR A 268 -8.11 -6.40 11.93
N ASP A 269 -8.79 -7.12 11.03
CA ASP A 269 -8.80 -6.89 9.57
C ASP A 269 -7.39 -6.81 8.97
N VAL A 270 -6.47 -7.69 9.41
CA VAL A 270 -5.07 -7.66 8.95
C VAL A 270 -4.99 -8.15 7.49
N PRO A 271 -4.61 -7.31 6.51
CA PRO A 271 -4.70 -7.68 5.10
C PRO A 271 -3.41 -8.35 4.64
N ILE A 272 -3.34 -9.68 4.79
CA ILE A 272 -2.22 -10.49 4.27
C ILE A 272 -2.06 -10.28 2.75
N ASP A 273 -0.82 -10.21 2.27
CA ASP A 273 -0.43 -10.00 0.87
C ASP A 273 -0.86 -8.67 0.25
N GLU A 274 -1.12 -7.65 1.07
CA GLU A 274 -1.57 -6.34 0.62
C GLU A 274 -0.58 -5.66 -0.35
N TYR A 275 0.71 -5.72 -0.07
CA TYR A 275 1.69 -5.08 -0.95
C TYR A 275 1.82 -5.77 -2.30
N LEU A 276 1.63 -7.09 -2.38
CA LEU A 276 1.60 -7.79 -3.67
C LEU A 276 0.43 -7.31 -4.53
N ARG A 277 -0.76 -7.09 -3.94
CA ARG A 277 -1.91 -6.51 -4.65
C ARG A 277 -1.66 -5.07 -5.09
N ARG A 278 -1.01 -4.26 -4.24
CA ARG A 278 -0.62 -2.88 -4.60
C ARG A 278 0.35 -2.87 -5.78
N CYS A 279 1.38 -3.72 -5.76
CA CYS A 279 2.35 -3.82 -6.85
C CYS A 279 1.72 -4.24 -8.18
N ASP A 280 0.75 -5.16 -8.15
CA ASP A 280 0.04 -5.57 -9.35
C ASP A 280 -0.84 -4.44 -9.92
N GLY A 281 -1.54 -3.70 -9.04
CA GLY A 281 -2.35 -2.53 -9.43
C GLY A 281 -1.55 -1.39 -10.07
N ILE A 282 -0.26 -1.24 -9.74
CA ILE A 282 0.62 -0.24 -10.35
C ILE A 282 0.81 -0.49 -11.85
N VAL A 283 0.69 -1.74 -12.33
CA VAL A 283 0.79 -2.06 -13.76
C VAL A 283 -0.41 -1.47 -14.52
N ASP A 284 -1.62 -1.70 -14.03
CA ASP A 284 -2.85 -1.12 -14.59
C ASP A 284 -2.81 0.42 -14.60
N GLU A 285 -2.31 1.02 -13.51
CA GLU A 285 -2.16 2.47 -13.40
C GLU A 285 -1.12 3.01 -14.37
N PHE A 286 0.01 2.31 -14.54
CA PHE A 286 1.05 2.71 -15.47
C PHE A 286 0.54 2.76 -16.91
N GLU A 287 -0.21 1.75 -17.38
CA GLU A 287 -0.76 1.75 -18.74
C GLU A 287 -1.75 2.90 -18.97
N ARG A 288 -2.56 3.24 -17.95
CA ARG A 288 -3.43 4.44 -18.01
C ARG A 288 -2.60 5.71 -18.09
N MET A 289 -1.58 5.84 -17.25
CA MET A 289 -0.69 7.02 -17.22
C MET A 289 0.11 7.17 -18.50
N LYS A 290 0.54 6.07 -19.13
CA LYS A 290 1.21 6.06 -20.42
C LYS A 290 0.31 6.62 -21.51
N THR A 291 -0.92 6.12 -21.61
CA THR A 291 -1.92 6.64 -22.55
C THR A 291 -2.22 8.12 -22.29
N PHE A 292 -2.43 8.47 -21.02
CA PHE A 292 -2.66 9.85 -20.61
C PHE A 292 -1.47 10.77 -20.88
N SER A 293 -0.22 10.30 -20.79
CA SER A 293 0.97 11.14 -20.95
C SER A 293 1.12 11.76 -22.34
N VAL A 294 0.52 11.12 -23.35
CA VAL A 294 0.57 11.55 -24.77
C VAL A 294 -0.76 12.10 -25.29
N SER A 295 -1.82 12.11 -24.47
CA SER A 295 -3.12 12.66 -24.86
C SER A 295 -3.13 14.20 -24.81
N ASP A 296 -4.15 14.84 -25.39
CA ASP A 296 -4.42 16.28 -25.22
C ASP A 296 -5.29 16.60 -23.98
N GLU A 297 -5.66 15.58 -23.20
CA GLU A 297 -6.51 15.77 -22.02
C GLU A 297 -5.84 16.70 -21.00
N PRO A 298 -6.60 17.64 -20.41
CA PRO A 298 -6.07 18.56 -19.42
C PRO A 298 -5.64 17.80 -18.17
N MET A 299 -4.54 18.23 -17.57
CA MET A 299 -4.08 17.67 -16.32
C MET A 299 -4.38 18.61 -15.17
N GLU A 300 -5.06 18.08 -14.15
CA GLU A 300 -5.16 18.74 -12.87
C GLU A 300 -3.86 18.53 -12.07
N VAL A 301 -3.39 19.63 -11.46
CA VAL A 301 -2.23 19.62 -10.59
C VAL A 301 -2.67 20.14 -9.23
N HIS A 302 -2.58 19.28 -8.23
CA HIS A 302 -2.86 19.58 -6.83
C HIS A 302 -1.55 19.52 -6.06
N LYS A 303 -1.34 20.43 -5.10
CA LYS A 303 -0.16 20.38 -4.24
C LYS A 303 -0.24 19.12 -3.38
N SER A 304 0.77 18.28 -3.50
CA SER A 304 0.93 17.11 -2.65
C SER A 304 1.40 17.53 -1.25
N HIS A 305 1.17 16.65 -0.28
CA HIS A 305 1.61 16.85 1.11
C HIS A 305 3.02 16.28 1.37
N GLU A 306 3.83 16.14 0.32
CA GLU A 306 5.21 15.64 0.42
C GLU A 306 6.18 16.72 0.89
N TYR A 307 7.10 16.35 1.79
CA TYR A 307 8.04 17.31 2.39
C TYR A 307 9.16 17.77 1.46
N GLY A 308 9.48 17.04 0.40
CA GLY A 308 10.66 17.31 -0.43
C GLY A 308 10.66 18.70 -1.06
N SER A 309 9.52 19.14 -1.59
CA SER A 309 9.36 20.49 -2.16
C SER A 309 9.53 21.59 -1.10
N THR A 310 8.99 21.38 0.11
CA THR A 310 9.14 22.28 1.26
C THR A 310 10.59 22.38 1.71
N ILE A 311 11.33 21.26 1.75
CA ILE A 311 12.76 21.24 2.10
C ILE A 311 13.58 22.03 1.09
N ILE A 312 13.38 21.78 -0.21
CA ILE A 312 14.05 22.51 -1.29
C ILE A 312 13.76 24.01 -1.18
N HIS A 313 12.48 24.38 -1.01
CA HIS A 313 12.06 25.77 -0.83
C HIS A 313 12.74 26.43 0.38
N SER A 314 12.73 25.79 1.55
CA SER A 314 13.32 26.33 2.77
C SER A 314 14.83 26.52 2.68
N ILE A 315 15.55 25.57 2.06
CA ILE A 315 17.00 25.66 1.88
C ILE A 315 17.35 26.81 0.92
N VAL A 316 16.64 26.93 -0.20
CA VAL A 316 16.95 27.95 -1.21
C VAL A 316 16.57 29.36 -0.74
N THR A 317 15.36 29.52 -0.20
CA THR A 317 14.85 30.84 0.19
C THR A 317 15.34 31.28 1.57
N GLY A 318 15.61 30.32 2.47
CA GLY A 318 15.83 30.58 3.89
C GLY A 318 14.54 30.73 4.70
N THR A 319 13.37 30.54 4.09
CA THR A 319 12.09 30.52 4.82
C THR A 319 12.03 29.29 5.72
N PRO A 320 11.98 29.44 7.05
CA PRO A 320 12.05 28.29 7.94
C PRO A 320 10.80 27.41 7.82
N SER A 321 10.98 26.10 7.86
CA SER A 321 9.91 25.11 7.99
C SER A 321 10.29 24.01 8.97
N VAL A 322 9.28 23.28 9.47
CA VAL A 322 9.48 22.07 10.26
C VAL A 322 8.92 20.89 9.48
N VAL A 323 9.77 19.88 9.28
CA VAL A 323 9.40 18.60 8.66
C VAL A 323 9.76 17.47 9.62
N TYR A 324 9.25 16.27 9.37
CA TYR A 324 9.70 15.06 10.07
C TYR A 324 10.61 14.27 9.14
N GLY A 325 11.91 14.33 9.42
CA GLY A 325 12.95 13.73 8.60
C GLY A 325 13.64 12.57 9.29
N ASN A 326 14.18 11.64 8.49
CA ASN A 326 14.94 10.49 8.94
C ASN A 326 16.45 10.74 8.75
N MET A 327 17.19 10.87 9.85
CA MET A 327 18.65 11.12 9.87
C MET A 327 19.27 10.45 11.11
N PRO A 328 20.61 10.37 11.24
CA PRO A 328 21.25 9.84 12.43
C PRO A 328 20.81 10.59 13.69
N ASN A 329 20.43 9.85 14.72
CA ASN A 329 19.79 10.34 15.94
C ASN A 329 20.58 11.48 16.59
N ASN A 330 21.90 11.36 16.67
CA ASN A 330 22.80 12.40 17.19
C ASN A 330 22.33 13.03 18.53
N GLY A 331 21.69 12.22 19.38
CA GLY A 331 21.17 12.64 20.68
C GLY A 331 19.81 13.36 20.67
N ALA A 332 19.13 13.48 19.52
CA ALA A 332 17.78 14.05 19.44
C ALA A 332 16.79 13.29 20.34
N ILE A 333 16.82 11.95 20.26
CA ILE A 333 16.20 11.02 21.20
C ILE A 333 17.30 10.49 22.11
N SER A 334 17.30 10.96 23.36
CA SER A 334 18.41 10.77 24.31
C SER A 334 18.66 9.31 24.74
N ASN A 335 17.67 8.43 24.60
CA ASN A 335 17.74 7.03 24.98
C ASN A 335 17.73 6.05 23.79
N LEU A 336 17.97 6.55 22.56
CA LEU A 336 18.32 5.74 21.40
C LEU A 336 19.83 5.84 21.10
N PRO A 337 20.44 4.83 20.44
CA PRO A 337 21.82 4.92 19.97
C PRO A 337 22.05 6.17 19.11
N HIS A 338 23.27 6.70 19.14
CA HIS A 338 23.61 7.95 18.43
C HIS A 338 23.54 7.79 16.90
N ASP A 339 23.88 6.60 16.42
CA ASP A 339 23.91 6.20 15.01
C ASP A 339 22.62 5.55 14.52
N ALA A 340 21.63 5.31 15.39
CA ALA A 340 20.31 4.89 14.95
C ALA A 340 19.69 5.98 14.06
N ILE A 341 19.01 5.59 12.98
CA ILE A 341 18.24 6.55 12.18
C ILE A 341 16.93 6.84 12.92
N ALA A 342 16.76 8.09 13.32
CA ALA A 342 15.57 8.57 14.03
C ALA A 342 14.67 9.40 13.10
N GLU A 343 13.36 9.34 13.36
CA GLU A 343 12.35 10.20 12.74
C GLU A 343 11.89 11.22 13.78
N VAL A 344 12.29 12.48 13.62
CA VAL A 344 12.05 13.55 14.61
C VAL A 344 11.76 14.90 13.93
N PRO A 345 11.22 15.91 14.65
CA PRO A 345 11.01 17.22 14.08
C PRO A 345 12.36 17.84 13.67
N THR A 346 12.41 18.30 12.44
CA THR A 346 13.61 18.81 11.76
C THR A 346 13.34 20.23 11.29
N LEU A 347 14.07 21.19 11.83
CA LEU A 347 14.07 22.56 11.34
C LEU A 347 14.84 22.61 10.01
N VAL A 348 14.25 23.26 9.02
CA VAL A 348 14.85 23.45 7.70
C VAL A 348 14.91 24.92 7.37
N ASP A 349 16.10 25.43 7.10
CA ASP A 349 16.35 26.79 6.63
C ASP A 349 17.57 26.83 5.69
N ARG A 350 18.11 28.03 5.40
CA ARG A 350 19.27 28.21 4.52
C ARG A 350 20.52 27.43 4.98
N SER A 351 20.60 27.14 6.26
CA SER A 351 21.69 26.37 6.83
C SER A 351 21.53 24.86 6.67
N GLY A 352 20.41 24.38 6.13
CA GLY A 352 20.09 22.98 5.93
C GLY A 352 19.14 22.41 6.97
N LEU A 353 19.25 21.09 7.17
CA LEU A 353 18.38 20.28 8.02
C LEU A 353 19.00 20.12 9.41
N ARG A 354 18.24 20.41 10.47
CA ARG A 354 18.69 20.22 11.85
C ARG A 354 17.60 19.62 12.71
N PHE A 355 17.92 18.52 13.38
CA PHE A 355 17.03 17.97 14.39
C PHE A 355 16.79 18.93 15.53
N THR A 356 15.54 18.91 16.01
CA THR A 356 15.18 19.42 17.33
C THR A 356 15.47 18.34 18.37
N THR A 357 15.68 18.73 19.63
CA THR A 357 15.81 17.79 20.74
C THR A 357 14.42 17.37 21.23
N VAL A 358 14.20 16.06 21.33
CA VAL A 358 12.95 15.47 21.84
C VAL A 358 13.10 15.06 23.31
N GLY A 359 14.25 14.49 23.69
CA GLY A 359 14.50 13.94 25.02
C GLY A 359 14.33 12.42 25.05
N ALA A 360 13.93 11.86 26.18
CA ALA A 360 13.80 10.40 26.34
C ALA A 360 12.41 9.92 25.91
N LEU A 361 12.35 8.87 25.09
CA LEU A 361 11.09 8.17 24.85
C LEU A 361 10.63 7.44 26.12
N PRO A 362 9.32 7.37 26.40
CA PRO A 362 8.77 6.49 27.42
C PRO A 362 9.26 5.04 27.25
N THR A 363 9.54 4.36 28.36
CA THR A 363 10.20 3.04 28.38
C THR A 363 9.48 1.99 27.53
N GLN A 364 8.14 1.97 27.55
CA GLN A 364 7.36 1.02 26.77
C GLN A 364 7.45 1.25 25.26
N LEU A 365 7.58 2.51 24.82
CA LEU A 365 7.75 2.85 23.41
C LEU A 365 9.17 2.51 22.94
N LEU A 366 10.16 2.80 23.78
CA LEU A 366 11.54 2.39 23.55
C LEU A 366 11.64 0.87 23.43
N ALA A 367 11.05 0.12 24.35
CA ALA A 367 11.08 -1.34 24.35
C ALA A 367 10.42 -1.95 23.09
N TYR A 368 9.34 -1.34 22.59
CA TYR A 368 8.70 -1.75 21.34
C TYR A 368 9.61 -1.54 20.11
N MET A 369 10.41 -0.48 20.13
CA MET A 369 11.26 -0.04 19.02
C MET A 369 12.64 -0.72 18.96
N GLN A 370 13.20 -1.08 20.12
CA GLN A 370 14.56 -1.60 20.24
C GLN A 370 14.88 -2.82 19.36
N PRO A 371 13.99 -3.83 19.21
CA PRO A 371 14.25 -4.95 18.32
C PRO A 371 14.50 -4.51 16.87
N HIS A 372 13.80 -3.48 16.40
CA HIS A 372 13.93 -2.94 15.05
C HIS A 372 15.19 -2.10 14.89
N VAL A 373 15.57 -1.32 15.91
CA VAL A 373 16.86 -0.60 15.94
C VAL A 373 18.03 -1.58 15.86
N ALA A 374 17.97 -2.69 16.60
CA ALA A 374 19.00 -3.73 16.55
C ALA A 374 19.08 -4.40 15.17
N GLN A 375 17.93 -4.67 14.53
CA GLN A 375 17.87 -5.18 13.16
C GLN A 375 18.53 -4.24 12.16
N HIS A 376 18.25 -2.93 12.24
CA HIS A 376 18.85 -1.94 11.34
C HIS A 376 20.39 -1.91 11.46
N GLU A 377 20.91 -2.01 12.69
CA GLU A 377 22.35 -2.06 12.92
C GLU A 377 22.95 -3.37 12.40
N LEU A 378 22.33 -4.52 12.66
CA LEU A 378 22.80 -5.81 12.15
C LEU A 378 22.79 -5.88 10.62
N PHE A 379 21.76 -5.31 9.99
CA PHE A 379 21.70 -5.12 8.54
C PHE A 379 22.93 -4.39 8.01
N ILE A 380 23.23 -3.19 8.53
CA ILE A 380 24.31 -2.38 7.97
C ILE A 380 25.68 -3.01 8.25
N GLN A 381 25.84 -3.68 9.39
CA GLN A 381 27.03 -4.45 9.68
C GLN A 381 27.18 -5.66 8.75
N ALA A 382 26.08 -6.34 8.40
CA ALA A 382 26.10 -7.43 7.41
C ALA A 382 26.62 -6.93 6.06
N ALA A 383 26.08 -5.80 5.59
CA ALA A 383 26.41 -5.23 4.29
C ALA A 383 27.85 -4.66 4.23
N LEU A 384 28.29 -3.94 5.26
CA LEU A 384 29.64 -3.35 5.32
C LEU A 384 30.74 -4.40 5.50
N GLN A 385 30.50 -5.42 6.33
CA GLN A 385 31.51 -6.40 6.71
C GLN A 385 31.41 -7.71 5.92
N GLY A 386 30.43 -7.85 5.01
CA GLY A 386 30.15 -9.10 4.30
C GLY A 386 29.75 -10.25 5.22
N ARG A 387 29.09 -9.95 6.35
CA ARG A 387 28.79 -10.89 7.43
C ARG A 387 27.40 -11.51 7.25
N ARG A 388 27.34 -12.67 6.59
CA ARG A 388 26.11 -13.44 6.39
C ARG A 388 25.41 -13.79 7.71
N ASP A 389 26.15 -14.06 8.79
CA ASP A 389 25.55 -14.37 10.08
C ASP A 389 24.84 -13.19 10.77
N HIS A 390 25.17 -11.95 10.43
CA HIS A 390 24.39 -10.79 10.89
C HIS A 390 23.03 -10.70 10.19
N VAL A 391 22.87 -11.26 8.99
CA VAL A 391 21.56 -11.39 8.33
C VAL A 391 20.65 -12.31 9.14
N TYR A 392 21.18 -13.45 9.60
CA TYR A 392 20.43 -14.38 10.46
C TYR A 392 20.03 -13.71 11.79
N GLN A 393 20.97 -13.00 12.41
CA GLN A 393 20.73 -12.32 13.68
C GLN A 393 19.69 -11.21 13.53
N ALA A 394 19.72 -10.45 12.44
CA ALA A 394 18.69 -9.46 12.15
C ALA A 394 17.32 -10.15 12.05
N ALA A 395 17.19 -11.19 11.22
CA ALA A 395 15.93 -11.94 11.12
C ALA A 395 15.50 -12.58 12.46
N MET A 396 16.43 -13.01 13.31
CA MET A 396 16.13 -13.57 14.64
C MET A 396 15.53 -12.54 15.60
N PHE A 397 15.94 -11.27 15.51
CA PHE A 397 15.43 -10.21 16.37
C PHE A 397 14.18 -9.51 15.81
N ASP A 398 13.76 -9.85 14.60
CA ASP A 398 12.45 -9.45 14.10
C ASP A 398 11.32 -10.09 14.92
N PRO A 399 10.44 -9.31 15.58
CA PRO A 399 9.43 -9.87 16.47
C PRO A 399 8.44 -10.80 15.77
N LEU A 400 8.07 -10.51 14.52
CA LEU A 400 7.15 -11.34 13.74
C LEU A 400 7.80 -12.69 13.41
N THR A 401 9.03 -12.66 12.92
CA THR A 401 9.84 -13.85 12.60
C THR A 401 10.09 -14.70 13.83
N ALA A 402 10.56 -14.09 14.93
CA ALA A 402 10.85 -14.76 16.19
C ALA A 402 9.63 -15.44 16.82
N ALA A 403 8.43 -14.88 16.62
CA ALA A 403 7.18 -15.46 17.10
C ALA A 403 6.65 -16.60 16.22
N THR A 404 7.14 -16.73 14.99
CA THR A 404 6.59 -17.65 13.98
C THR A 404 7.52 -18.84 13.71
N LEU A 405 8.84 -18.60 13.66
CA LEU A 405 9.82 -19.58 13.19
C LEU A 405 10.76 -20.04 14.30
N THR A 406 11.24 -21.28 14.19
CA THR A 406 12.37 -21.77 14.98
C THR A 406 13.70 -21.20 14.46
N LEU A 407 14.75 -21.22 15.29
CA LEU A 407 16.07 -20.73 14.91
C LEU A 407 16.63 -21.39 13.64
N ASP A 408 16.48 -22.71 13.52
CA ASP A 408 16.95 -23.45 12.35
C ASP A 408 16.20 -23.03 11.07
N GLN A 409 14.88 -22.83 11.17
CA GLN A 409 14.07 -22.32 10.06
C GLN A 409 14.46 -20.90 9.65
N ILE A 410 14.82 -20.03 10.61
CA ILE A 410 15.26 -18.66 10.32
C ILE A 410 16.56 -18.69 9.51
N VAL A 411 17.56 -19.45 9.95
CA VAL A 411 18.84 -19.58 9.23
C VAL A 411 18.63 -20.17 7.84
N GLU A 412 17.81 -21.21 7.73
CA GLU A 412 17.49 -21.86 6.46
C GLU A 412 16.77 -20.91 5.48
N MET A 413 15.74 -20.20 5.94
CA MET A 413 15.02 -19.21 5.14
C MET A 413 15.94 -18.10 4.66
N CYS A 414 16.82 -17.57 5.52
CA CYS A 414 17.81 -16.58 5.12
C CYS A 414 18.79 -17.13 4.09
N ASP A 415 19.20 -18.39 4.21
CA ASP A 415 20.07 -19.04 3.22
C ASP A 415 19.40 -19.15 1.84
N GLU A 416 18.12 -19.53 1.81
CA GLU A 416 17.33 -19.60 0.58
C GLU A 416 17.13 -18.20 -0.03
N LEU A 417 16.81 -17.19 0.78
CA LEU A 417 16.69 -15.79 0.33
C LEU A 417 18.01 -15.24 -0.23
N ILE A 418 19.15 -15.56 0.39
CA ILE A 418 20.48 -15.18 -0.11
C ILE A 418 20.73 -15.81 -1.48
N ALA A 419 20.46 -17.11 -1.62
CA ALA A 419 20.64 -17.81 -2.89
C ALA A 419 19.70 -17.28 -3.99
N ALA A 420 18.44 -16.98 -3.63
CA ALA A 420 17.43 -16.51 -4.57
C ALA A 420 17.71 -15.11 -5.11
N HIS A 421 18.18 -14.18 -4.26
CA HIS A 421 18.51 -12.82 -4.69
C HIS A 421 19.89 -12.71 -5.35
N GLY A 422 20.81 -13.62 -5.03
CA GLY A 422 22.11 -13.77 -5.72
C GLY A 422 22.89 -12.46 -5.82
N ASP A 423 23.28 -12.09 -7.04
CA ASP A 423 24.13 -10.93 -7.33
C ASP A 423 23.48 -9.56 -7.07
N LEU A 424 22.18 -9.53 -6.72
CA LEU A 424 21.54 -8.28 -6.27
C LEU A 424 22.01 -7.88 -4.87
N LEU A 425 22.52 -8.82 -4.07
CA LEU A 425 22.98 -8.56 -2.70
C LEU A 425 24.45 -8.15 -2.67
N PRO A 426 24.92 -7.44 -1.61
CA PRO A 426 26.34 -7.31 -1.36
C PRO A 426 26.98 -8.69 -1.18
N LYS A 427 28.31 -8.75 -1.32
CA LYS A 427 29.06 -9.97 -1.02
C LYS A 427 28.95 -10.30 0.47
N LEU A 428 28.47 -11.50 0.78
CA LEU A 428 28.26 -12.01 2.15
C LEU A 428 29.13 -13.26 2.39
N ASP A 429 30.42 -13.16 2.10
CA ASP A 429 31.38 -14.27 2.04
C ASP A 429 32.47 -14.22 3.13
N THR A 430 32.37 -13.28 4.08
CA THR A 430 33.35 -13.17 5.17
C THR A 430 33.19 -14.35 6.14
N PRO A 431 34.30 -14.94 6.65
CA PRO A 431 34.26 -16.02 7.63
C PRO A 431 33.31 -15.74 8.81
N MET A 432 32.36 -16.65 9.02
CA MET A 432 31.30 -16.52 10.00
C MET A 432 31.64 -17.19 11.34
N ARG A 433 30.95 -16.76 12.40
CA ARG A 433 30.97 -17.45 13.70
C ARG A 433 29.74 -18.35 13.88
N VAL A 434 28.66 -18.05 13.17
CA VAL A 434 27.43 -18.83 13.15
C VAL A 434 27.43 -19.71 11.90
N PRO A 435 27.11 -21.02 12.00
CA PRO A 435 27.02 -21.89 10.83
C PRO A 435 25.82 -21.52 9.94
N THR A 436 25.91 -21.86 8.66
CA THR A 436 24.75 -21.87 7.76
C THR A 436 23.84 -23.06 8.09
N SER A 437 22.69 -23.15 7.42
CA SER A 437 21.79 -24.30 7.50
C SER A 437 22.41 -25.62 6.98
N GLY A 438 23.54 -25.54 6.26
CA GLY A 438 24.16 -26.68 5.58
C GLY A 438 23.38 -27.18 4.36
N LYS A 439 22.28 -26.52 3.98
CA LYS A 439 21.47 -26.83 2.80
C LYS A 439 21.92 -26.02 1.59
N GLU A 440 21.78 -26.61 0.41
CA GLU A 440 22.02 -25.94 -0.86
C GLU A 440 20.69 -25.50 -1.47
N PHE A 441 20.61 -24.24 -1.86
CA PHE A 441 19.45 -23.65 -2.52
C PHE A 441 19.83 -23.22 -3.93
N GLY A 442 18.98 -23.56 -4.90
CA GLY A 442 19.13 -23.10 -6.28
C GLY A 442 18.68 -21.65 -6.44
N ALA A 443 19.02 -21.06 -7.58
CA ALA A 443 18.43 -19.78 -7.99
C ALA A 443 16.92 -19.94 -8.17
N VAL A 444 16.17 -18.90 -7.81
CA VAL A 444 14.73 -18.84 -8.05
C VAL A 444 14.51 -18.02 -9.31
N ASP A 445 13.78 -18.57 -10.29
CA ASP A 445 13.33 -17.79 -11.44
C ASP A 445 12.13 -16.95 -11.03
N PRO A 446 12.21 -15.62 -11.02
CA PRO A 446 11.08 -14.79 -10.61
C PRO A 446 9.86 -14.94 -11.53
N ARG A 447 10.03 -15.43 -12.76
CA ARG A 447 8.93 -15.72 -13.69
C ARG A 447 8.08 -16.88 -13.19
N ASP A 448 8.68 -17.87 -12.55
CA ASP A 448 7.96 -19.00 -11.98
C ASP A 448 7.13 -18.56 -10.78
N LEU A 449 7.70 -17.70 -9.92
CA LEU A 449 6.95 -17.09 -8.82
C LEU A 449 5.82 -16.19 -9.33
N ARG A 450 6.07 -15.41 -10.39
CA ARG A 450 5.03 -14.58 -11.00
C ARG A 450 3.90 -15.42 -11.57
N ALA A 451 4.21 -16.49 -12.30
CA ALA A 451 3.22 -17.40 -12.84
C ALA A 451 2.41 -18.08 -11.71
N SER A 452 3.07 -18.48 -10.61
CA SER A 452 2.40 -19.01 -9.42
C SER A 452 1.48 -17.99 -8.77
N TRP A 453 1.92 -16.75 -8.62
CA TRP A 453 1.11 -15.65 -8.11
C TRP A 453 -0.09 -15.36 -8.99
N ASP A 454 0.11 -15.22 -10.31
CA ASP A 454 -0.98 -14.96 -11.26
C ASP A 454 -1.99 -16.11 -11.28
N ALA A 455 -1.51 -17.36 -11.17
CA ALA A 455 -2.38 -18.53 -11.02
C ALA A 455 -3.15 -18.53 -9.69
N ALA A 456 -2.50 -18.15 -8.59
CA ALA A 456 -3.14 -18.03 -7.27
C ALA A 456 -4.17 -16.90 -7.24
N GLN A 457 -3.89 -15.75 -7.87
CA GLN A 457 -4.86 -14.66 -8.03
C GLN A 457 -6.04 -15.09 -8.90
N LYS A 458 -5.77 -15.80 -10.00
CA LYS A 458 -6.81 -16.38 -10.84
C LYS A 458 -7.68 -17.37 -10.04
N ALA A 459 -7.07 -18.24 -9.24
CA ALA A 459 -7.78 -19.17 -8.35
C ALA A 459 -8.53 -18.46 -7.21
N ALA A 460 -7.99 -17.36 -6.66
CA ALA A 460 -8.71 -16.53 -5.68
C ALA A 460 -9.90 -15.80 -6.33
N THR A 461 -9.81 -15.46 -7.62
CA THR A 461 -10.96 -15.03 -8.42
C THR A 461 -11.89 -16.17 -8.83
N GLU A 462 -11.51 -17.45 -8.69
CA GLU A 462 -12.44 -18.58 -8.84
C GLU A 462 -13.43 -18.69 -7.67
N ASP A 463 -13.15 -18.05 -6.52
CA ASP A 463 -14.18 -17.85 -5.49
C ASP A 463 -15.23 -16.83 -5.96
N ALA A 464 -14.89 -15.88 -6.83
CA ALA A 464 -15.87 -14.98 -7.45
C ALA A 464 -16.58 -15.67 -8.61
N ILE A 465 -17.90 -15.50 -8.70
CA ILE A 465 -18.66 -16.07 -9.81
C ILE A 465 -18.36 -15.25 -11.07
N GLY A 466 -17.62 -15.83 -12.00
CA GLY A 466 -17.03 -15.11 -13.13
C GLY A 466 -17.99 -14.81 -14.30
N GLU A 467 -18.97 -15.68 -14.52
CA GLU A 467 -19.93 -15.59 -15.63
C GLU A 467 -21.36 -15.37 -15.13
N TRP A 468 -22.02 -14.36 -15.68
CA TRP A 468 -23.38 -13.99 -15.35
C TRP A 468 -24.23 -13.84 -16.61
N SER A 469 -25.51 -14.14 -16.48
CA SER A 469 -26.55 -13.62 -17.37
C SER A 469 -27.27 -12.49 -16.64
N VAL A 470 -27.44 -11.34 -17.28
CA VAL A 470 -28.11 -10.17 -16.68
C VAL A 470 -29.39 -9.83 -17.43
N ALA A 471 -30.46 -9.52 -16.69
CA ALA A 471 -31.72 -9.03 -17.23
C ALA A 471 -32.21 -7.81 -16.43
N GLY A 472 -32.55 -6.74 -17.14
CA GLY A 472 -33.03 -5.48 -16.57
C GLY A 472 -33.07 -4.40 -17.66
N PRO A 473 -33.63 -3.21 -17.37
CA PRO A 473 -34.15 -2.77 -16.08
C PRO A 473 -35.67 -3.02 -15.92
N PHE A 474 -36.12 -3.41 -14.73
CA PHE A 474 -37.53 -3.55 -14.37
C PHE A 474 -38.01 -2.32 -13.57
N SER A 475 -39.14 -1.72 -13.94
CA SER A 475 -39.67 -0.52 -13.27
C SER A 475 -40.39 -0.87 -11.96
N GLY A 476 -40.27 0.01 -10.96
CA GLY A 476 -41.17 0.02 -9.80
C GLY A 476 -42.63 0.28 -10.17
N GLU A 477 -43.57 -0.11 -9.29
CA GLU A 477 -45.00 0.14 -9.45
C GLU A 477 -45.36 1.62 -9.26
N THR A 478 -44.62 2.32 -8.40
CA THR A 478 -44.79 3.74 -8.08
C THR A 478 -43.61 4.54 -8.62
N ALA A 479 -43.89 5.65 -9.29
CA ALA A 479 -42.84 6.53 -9.81
C ALA A 479 -41.99 7.10 -8.66
N GLY A 480 -40.66 6.95 -8.74
CA GLY A 480 -39.72 7.44 -7.72
C GLY A 480 -39.54 6.51 -6.52
N GLU A 481 -40.05 5.29 -6.58
CA GLU A 481 -39.90 4.29 -5.51
C GLU A 481 -39.40 2.96 -6.09
N ILE A 482 -38.47 2.31 -5.38
CA ILE A 482 -38.04 0.95 -5.66
C ILE A 482 -37.72 0.22 -4.35
N SER A 483 -38.06 -1.06 -4.28
CA SER A 483 -37.71 -1.94 -3.15
C SER A 483 -37.48 -3.36 -3.66
N LEU A 484 -36.71 -4.14 -2.91
CA LEU A 484 -36.55 -5.58 -3.16
C LEU A 484 -37.89 -6.33 -3.12
N ALA A 485 -38.93 -5.77 -2.50
CA ALA A 485 -40.28 -6.33 -2.48
C ALA A 485 -41.01 -6.25 -3.84
N LEU A 486 -40.51 -5.51 -4.84
CA LEU A 486 -41.13 -5.37 -6.15
C LEU A 486 -41.31 -6.75 -6.83
N PRO A 487 -42.54 -7.26 -7.02
CA PRO A 487 -42.73 -8.51 -7.73
C PRO A 487 -42.39 -8.32 -9.21
N THR A 488 -41.59 -9.24 -9.78
CA THR A 488 -41.35 -9.23 -11.23
C THR A 488 -41.79 -10.55 -11.87
N ALA A 489 -42.08 -10.48 -13.16
CA ALA A 489 -42.36 -11.68 -13.97
C ALA A 489 -41.21 -12.70 -13.94
N LEU A 490 -39.98 -12.25 -13.67
CA LEU A 490 -38.79 -13.10 -13.56
C LEU A 490 -38.85 -13.95 -12.28
N GLU A 491 -39.18 -13.35 -11.14
CA GLU A 491 -39.33 -14.08 -9.87
C GLU A 491 -40.45 -15.11 -9.94
N SER A 492 -41.55 -14.78 -10.62
CA SER A 492 -42.67 -15.71 -10.83
C SER A 492 -42.32 -16.88 -11.75
N ALA A 493 -41.28 -16.73 -12.58
CA ALA A 493 -40.78 -17.76 -13.49
C ALA A 493 -39.64 -18.60 -12.88
N LEU A 494 -39.22 -18.33 -11.64
CA LEU A 494 -38.14 -19.06 -10.98
C LEU A 494 -38.59 -20.47 -10.62
N GLY A 495 -37.90 -21.46 -11.19
CA GLY A 495 -38.12 -22.88 -10.88
C GLY A 495 -37.81 -23.19 -9.41
N ALA A 496 -38.40 -24.28 -8.89
CA ALA A 496 -38.22 -24.72 -7.50
C ALA A 496 -36.76 -25.07 -7.16
N ASP A 497 -35.93 -25.36 -8.17
CA ASP A 497 -34.50 -25.63 -8.08
C ASP A 497 -33.62 -24.43 -8.50
N GLY A 498 -34.25 -23.25 -8.66
CA GLY A 498 -33.61 -22.03 -9.11
C GLY A 498 -33.40 -21.91 -10.62
N GLN A 499 -33.92 -22.84 -11.43
CA GLN A 499 -33.79 -22.76 -12.88
C GLN A 499 -34.61 -21.60 -13.46
N ILE A 500 -34.04 -20.92 -14.45
CA ILE A 500 -34.73 -19.89 -15.26
C ILE A 500 -34.61 -20.22 -16.76
N ASP A 501 -35.60 -19.78 -17.54
CA ASP A 501 -35.50 -19.80 -19.00
C ASP A 501 -34.74 -18.55 -19.49
N ARG A 502 -33.47 -18.74 -19.87
CA ARG A 502 -32.62 -17.66 -20.38
C ARG A 502 -33.01 -17.17 -21.78
N SER A 503 -33.91 -17.87 -22.47
CA SER A 503 -34.47 -17.44 -23.76
C SER A 503 -35.74 -16.60 -23.62
N ALA A 504 -36.30 -16.51 -22.40
CA ALA A 504 -37.48 -15.72 -22.14
C ALA A 504 -37.23 -14.22 -22.33
N GLU A 505 -38.24 -13.52 -22.84
CA GLU A 505 -38.26 -12.07 -22.96
C GLU A 505 -39.22 -11.48 -21.94
N TYR A 506 -38.83 -10.35 -21.36
CA TYR A 506 -39.62 -9.61 -20.38
C TYR A 506 -39.91 -8.19 -20.87
N THR A 507 -40.91 -7.53 -20.31
CA THR A 507 -41.15 -6.11 -20.57
C THR A 507 -40.32 -5.27 -19.58
N GLY A 508 -39.49 -4.38 -20.11
CA GLY A 508 -38.64 -3.48 -19.34
C GLY A 508 -39.30 -2.17 -18.96
N ALA A 509 -38.59 -1.41 -18.13
CA ALA A 509 -39.02 -0.12 -17.58
C ALA A 509 -39.36 0.92 -18.65
N ASP A 510 -38.75 0.84 -19.83
CA ASP A 510 -38.99 1.72 -20.98
C ASP A 510 -40.02 1.15 -21.98
N GLY A 511 -40.71 0.07 -21.62
CA GLY A 511 -41.66 -0.64 -22.46
C GLY A 511 -41.02 -1.51 -23.55
N ARG A 512 -39.68 -1.56 -23.64
CA ARG A 512 -38.98 -2.43 -24.59
C ARG A 512 -38.88 -3.85 -24.05
N LYS A 513 -38.60 -4.79 -24.94
CA LYS A 513 -38.30 -6.17 -24.56
C LYS A 513 -36.89 -6.27 -23.97
N ILE A 514 -36.79 -6.92 -22.82
CA ILE A 514 -35.54 -7.30 -22.16
C ILE A 514 -35.30 -8.77 -22.44
N ALA A 515 -34.09 -9.09 -22.86
CA ALA A 515 -33.55 -10.44 -22.92
C ALA A 515 -32.34 -10.55 -21.99
N TRP A 516 -32.01 -11.77 -21.59
CA TRP A 516 -30.79 -12.06 -20.85
C TRP A 516 -29.55 -11.75 -21.70
N ARG A 517 -28.59 -11.03 -21.10
CA ARG A 517 -27.31 -10.68 -21.73
C ARG A 517 -26.17 -11.33 -20.97
N SER A 518 -25.20 -11.90 -21.68
CA SER A 518 -23.98 -12.39 -21.03
C SER A 518 -23.19 -11.21 -20.46
N ALA A 519 -22.68 -11.40 -19.25
CA ALA A 519 -21.88 -10.45 -18.52
C ALA A 519 -20.71 -11.18 -17.85
N ALA A 520 -19.50 -10.72 -18.11
CA ALA A 520 -18.31 -11.18 -17.40
C ALA A 520 -18.01 -10.21 -16.24
N THR A 521 -17.48 -10.74 -15.14
CA THR A 521 -17.00 -9.88 -14.05
C THR A 521 -15.62 -9.32 -14.35
N ALA A 522 -15.37 -8.09 -13.91
CA ALA A 522 -14.03 -7.54 -13.78
C ALA A 522 -13.73 -7.41 -12.28
N LYS A 523 -12.66 -8.05 -11.79
CA LYS A 523 -12.30 -8.08 -10.36
C LYS A 523 -13.46 -8.55 -9.44
N GLY A 524 -14.32 -9.46 -9.93
CA GLY A 524 -15.46 -10.02 -9.18
C GLY A 524 -16.71 -9.14 -9.09
N VAL A 525 -16.77 -8.05 -9.85
CA VAL A 525 -17.91 -7.11 -9.88
C VAL A 525 -18.64 -7.16 -11.23
N VAL A 526 -19.99 -7.16 -11.17
CA VAL A 526 -20.89 -6.95 -12.31
C VAL A 526 -21.34 -5.49 -12.33
N ASN A 527 -20.95 -4.76 -13.36
CA ASN A 527 -21.29 -3.34 -13.56
C ASN A 527 -22.62 -3.21 -14.32
N LEU A 528 -23.73 -3.04 -13.61
CA LEU A 528 -25.07 -2.93 -14.22
C LEU A 528 -25.24 -1.62 -14.99
N LEU A 529 -24.58 -0.53 -14.58
CA LEU A 529 -24.58 0.72 -15.35
C LEU A 529 -24.06 0.50 -16.78
N ALA A 530 -23.00 -0.27 -16.96
CA ALA A 530 -22.43 -0.57 -18.27
C ALA A 530 -23.29 -1.54 -19.11
N ILE A 531 -23.98 -2.47 -18.45
CA ILE A 531 -24.70 -3.58 -19.11
C ILE A 531 -26.16 -3.22 -19.41
N VAL A 532 -26.82 -2.61 -18.43
CA VAL A 532 -28.25 -2.28 -18.41
C VAL A 532 -28.46 -0.82 -18.80
N GLY A 533 -27.57 0.08 -18.38
CA GLY A 533 -27.64 1.51 -18.65
C GLY A 533 -27.94 2.33 -17.39
N ASN A 534 -28.02 3.65 -17.58
CA ASN A 534 -28.30 4.59 -16.50
C ASN A 534 -29.81 4.76 -16.30
N TYR A 535 -30.34 4.20 -15.22
CA TYR A 535 -31.77 4.19 -14.89
C TYR A 535 -31.95 4.34 -13.38
N ASP A 536 -32.80 5.25 -12.96
CA ASP A 536 -33.15 5.46 -11.55
C ASP A 536 -34.43 4.69 -11.19
N TYR A 537 -34.56 4.27 -9.93
CA TYR A 537 -35.73 3.57 -9.38
C TYR A 537 -36.14 2.29 -10.15
N VAL A 538 -35.15 1.47 -10.49
CA VAL A 538 -35.34 0.20 -11.22
C VAL A 538 -34.70 -0.98 -10.51
N ALA A 539 -35.05 -2.20 -10.93
CA ALA A 539 -34.37 -3.42 -10.54
C ALA A 539 -33.70 -4.12 -11.72
N ALA A 540 -32.63 -4.87 -11.46
CA ALA A 540 -32.03 -5.79 -12.41
C ALA A 540 -31.69 -7.12 -11.72
N TYR A 541 -31.55 -8.15 -12.54
CA TYR A 541 -31.25 -9.50 -12.09
C TYR A 541 -29.95 -10.00 -12.71
N GLY A 542 -29.18 -10.70 -11.89
CA GLY A 542 -28.05 -11.51 -12.29
C GLY A 542 -28.36 -12.98 -12.06
N TYR A 543 -28.05 -13.83 -13.02
CA TYR A 543 -28.16 -15.28 -12.90
C TYR A 543 -26.83 -15.96 -13.22
N ALA A 544 -26.42 -16.90 -12.39
CA ALA A 544 -25.23 -17.71 -12.60
C ALA A 544 -25.43 -19.15 -12.14
N GLU A 545 -24.62 -20.04 -12.70
CA GLU A 545 -24.56 -21.44 -12.33
C GLU A 545 -23.16 -21.75 -11.78
N LEU A 546 -23.12 -22.41 -10.62
CA LEU A 546 -21.90 -22.77 -9.90
C LEU A 546 -21.85 -24.29 -9.73
N GLU A 547 -20.86 -24.94 -10.32
CA GLU A 547 -20.65 -26.38 -10.14
C GLU A 547 -19.87 -26.67 -8.85
N SER A 548 -20.39 -27.58 -8.01
CA SER A 548 -19.69 -28.08 -6.82
C SER A 548 -19.49 -29.58 -6.93
N ILE A 549 -18.24 -30.04 -6.90
CA ILE A 549 -17.88 -31.46 -7.08
C ILE A 549 -18.56 -32.35 -6.03
N HIS A 550 -18.68 -31.87 -4.80
CA HIS A 550 -19.40 -32.53 -3.71
C HIS A 550 -20.28 -31.53 -2.97
N ALA A 551 -21.27 -32.04 -2.24
CA ALA A 551 -22.04 -31.20 -1.33
C ALA A 551 -21.12 -30.67 -0.22
N ARG A 552 -21.18 -29.37 0.08
CA ARG A 552 -20.29 -28.72 1.04
C ARG A 552 -20.93 -27.52 1.70
N GLU A 553 -20.51 -27.25 2.93
CA GLU A 553 -20.68 -25.92 3.53
C GLU A 553 -19.75 -24.94 2.81
N ALA A 554 -20.16 -23.69 2.72
CA ALA A 554 -19.41 -22.58 2.15
C ALA A 554 -19.89 -21.25 2.75
N VAL A 555 -19.14 -20.19 2.50
CA VAL A 555 -19.59 -18.82 2.82
C VAL A 555 -19.78 -18.08 1.51
N LEU A 556 -21.01 -17.63 1.26
CA LEU A 556 -21.27 -16.68 0.19
C LEU A 556 -21.00 -15.27 0.71
N GLN A 557 -20.17 -14.53 0.00
CA GLN A 557 -19.83 -13.15 0.29
C GLN A 557 -20.32 -12.28 -0.86
N CYS A 558 -21.03 -11.20 -0.56
CA CYS A 558 -21.61 -10.33 -1.58
C CYS A 558 -21.59 -8.85 -1.19
N GLY A 559 -21.91 -8.01 -2.17
CA GLY A 559 -22.12 -6.57 -2.00
C GLY A 559 -22.89 -6.02 -3.19
N SER A 560 -23.59 -4.91 -2.99
CA SER A 560 -24.35 -4.19 -4.02
C SER A 560 -24.28 -2.69 -3.82
N ASP A 561 -24.43 -1.95 -4.90
CA ASP A 561 -24.96 -0.60 -4.82
C ASP A 561 -26.47 -0.72 -4.60
N ASP A 562 -26.98 -0.03 -3.58
CA ASP A 562 -28.35 -0.18 -3.05
C ASP A 562 -28.72 -1.62 -2.64
N GLY A 563 -29.99 -2.00 -2.79
CA GLY A 563 -30.54 -3.22 -2.22
C GLY A 563 -30.13 -4.48 -2.99
N ILE A 564 -29.89 -5.58 -2.27
CA ILE A 564 -29.60 -6.91 -2.84
C ILE A 564 -30.47 -8.01 -2.24
N GLN A 565 -30.98 -8.89 -3.09
CA GLN A 565 -31.56 -10.17 -2.67
C GLN A 565 -30.94 -11.32 -3.46
N ILE A 566 -30.58 -12.40 -2.78
CA ILE A 566 -29.92 -13.56 -3.38
C ILE A 566 -30.73 -14.81 -3.11
N TRP A 567 -30.99 -15.57 -4.17
CA TRP A 567 -31.51 -16.92 -4.11
C TRP A 567 -30.41 -17.91 -4.46
N LEU A 568 -30.37 -19.02 -3.73
CA LEU A 568 -29.58 -20.20 -4.03
C LEU A 568 -30.51 -21.39 -4.19
N ASN A 569 -30.50 -22.02 -5.36
CA ASN A 569 -31.35 -23.17 -5.71
C ASN A 569 -32.84 -22.90 -5.42
N GLY A 570 -33.32 -21.71 -5.79
CA GLY A 570 -34.73 -21.31 -5.64
C GLY A 570 -35.11 -20.79 -4.25
N ARG A 571 -34.20 -20.78 -3.28
CA ARG A 571 -34.46 -20.28 -1.91
C ARG A 571 -33.73 -18.97 -1.65
N VAL A 572 -34.43 -17.98 -1.09
CA VAL A 572 -33.80 -16.74 -0.61
C VAL A 572 -32.83 -17.11 0.51
N ILE A 573 -31.57 -16.72 0.35
CA ILE A 573 -30.52 -16.91 1.35
C ILE A 573 -30.03 -15.60 1.96
N HIS A 574 -30.22 -14.47 1.26
CA HIS A 574 -29.78 -13.16 1.74
C HIS A 574 -30.68 -12.06 1.19
N THR A 575 -30.99 -11.07 2.02
CA THR A 575 -31.75 -9.87 1.66
C THR A 575 -31.20 -8.69 2.46
N ASN A 576 -30.83 -7.62 1.78
CA ASN A 576 -30.42 -6.35 2.38
C ASN A 576 -30.99 -5.21 1.54
N ASP A 577 -32.09 -4.61 1.99
CA ASP A 577 -32.76 -3.48 1.30
C ASP A 577 -32.27 -2.15 1.91
N ALA A 578 -31.06 -1.74 1.55
CA ALA A 578 -30.42 -0.53 2.06
C ALA A 578 -29.90 0.34 0.92
N LYS A 579 -30.00 1.67 1.06
CA LYS A 579 -29.35 2.62 0.16
C LYS A 579 -27.86 2.70 0.54
N ARG A 580 -26.97 2.13 -0.29
CA ARG A 580 -25.55 1.95 0.04
C ARG A 580 -24.67 1.96 -1.21
N SER A 581 -23.39 2.21 -1.03
CA SER A 581 -22.41 2.07 -2.10
C SER A 581 -21.94 0.62 -2.23
N LEU A 582 -21.64 0.18 -3.46
CA LEU A 582 -21.07 -1.15 -3.71
C LEU A 582 -19.74 -1.35 -2.97
N SER A 583 -19.75 -2.24 -1.98
CA SER A 583 -18.57 -2.74 -1.29
C SER A 583 -18.50 -4.28 -1.39
N PRO A 584 -17.55 -4.86 -2.15
CA PRO A 584 -17.45 -6.32 -2.28
C PRO A 584 -17.19 -7.01 -0.94
N LYS A 585 -17.84 -8.16 -0.74
CA LYS A 585 -17.72 -9.00 0.49
C LYS A 585 -18.20 -8.32 1.78
N GLU A 586 -18.96 -7.23 1.66
CA GLU A 586 -19.58 -6.54 2.78
C GLU A 586 -20.56 -7.44 3.54
N ASP A 587 -21.40 -8.16 2.80
CA ASP A 587 -22.36 -9.11 3.35
C ASP A 587 -21.77 -10.54 3.29
N LYS A 588 -22.01 -11.34 4.34
CA LYS A 588 -21.56 -12.73 4.42
C LYS A 588 -22.69 -13.63 4.91
N VAL A 589 -22.94 -14.73 4.20
CA VAL A 589 -23.95 -15.72 4.56
C VAL A 589 -23.40 -17.14 4.45
N ALA A 590 -23.59 -17.92 5.51
CA ALA A 590 -23.28 -19.34 5.49
C ALA A 590 -24.28 -20.07 4.58
N ILE A 591 -23.78 -20.86 3.63
CA ILE A 591 -24.59 -21.58 2.66
C ILE A 591 -24.14 -23.04 2.55
N ARG A 592 -25.06 -23.89 2.10
CA ARG A 592 -24.76 -25.26 1.74
C ARG A 592 -24.95 -25.45 0.24
N LEU A 593 -23.88 -25.82 -0.46
CA LEU A 593 -23.92 -26.22 -1.87
C LEU A 593 -24.29 -27.69 -1.99
N ASN A 594 -25.11 -28.01 -2.98
CA ASN A 594 -25.37 -29.37 -3.43
C ASN A 594 -24.21 -29.88 -4.29
N ALA A 595 -24.02 -31.19 -4.38
CA ALA A 595 -23.16 -31.76 -5.42
C ALA A 595 -23.79 -31.52 -6.80
N GLY A 596 -22.98 -31.16 -7.79
CA GLY A 596 -23.42 -30.74 -9.12
C GLY A 596 -23.69 -29.23 -9.21
N VAL A 597 -24.55 -28.85 -10.15
CA VAL A 597 -24.85 -27.44 -10.45
C VAL A 597 -25.73 -26.82 -9.37
N ASN A 598 -25.32 -25.65 -8.88
CA ASN A 598 -26.06 -24.79 -7.98
C ASN A 598 -26.41 -23.49 -8.72
N ARG A 599 -27.63 -23.00 -8.56
CA ARG A 599 -28.14 -21.84 -9.30
C ARG A 599 -28.29 -20.65 -8.39
N ILE A 600 -27.69 -19.54 -8.79
CA ILE A 600 -27.68 -18.30 -8.03
C ILE A 600 -28.42 -17.24 -8.83
N LEU A 601 -29.45 -16.67 -8.23
CA LEU A 601 -30.14 -15.49 -8.74
C LEU A 601 -29.87 -14.34 -7.78
N VAL A 602 -29.52 -13.19 -8.32
CA VAL A 602 -29.30 -11.95 -7.59
C VAL A 602 -30.28 -10.92 -8.13
N LYS A 603 -30.97 -10.21 -7.26
CA LYS A 603 -31.75 -9.01 -7.59
C LYS A 603 -31.07 -7.82 -6.96
N VAL A 604 -30.91 -6.75 -7.74
CA VAL A 604 -30.35 -5.48 -7.29
C VAL A 604 -31.34 -4.38 -7.60
N THR A 605 -31.63 -3.51 -6.63
CA THR A 605 -32.38 -2.26 -6.86
C THR A 605 -31.41 -1.13 -7.12
N ASN A 606 -31.84 -0.10 -7.86
CA ASN A 606 -31.10 1.14 -8.04
C ASN A 606 -32.01 2.31 -7.75
N HIS A 607 -31.63 3.17 -6.80
CA HIS A 607 -32.33 4.40 -6.46
C HIS A 607 -31.84 5.53 -7.36
N ASP A 608 -30.54 5.83 -7.33
CA ASP A 608 -29.89 6.86 -8.15
C ASP A 608 -28.41 6.55 -8.42
N GLY A 609 -27.89 6.96 -9.57
CA GLY A 609 -26.46 6.87 -9.86
C GLY A 609 -26.00 5.53 -10.43
N GLY A 610 -24.77 5.13 -10.08
CA GLY A 610 -24.08 4.01 -10.71
C GLY A 610 -24.21 2.73 -9.91
N TRP A 611 -24.72 1.65 -10.53
CA TRP A 611 -25.18 0.46 -9.82
C TRP A 611 -24.49 -0.82 -10.29
N GLY A 612 -24.35 -1.79 -9.38
CA GLY A 612 -23.67 -3.06 -9.61
C GLY A 612 -23.69 -3.97 -8.40
N TYR A 613 -23.17 -5.19 -8.56
CA TYR A 613 -23.04 -6.16 -7.47
C TYR A 613 -21.81 -7.04 -7.59
N SER A 614 -21.48 -7.73 -6.51
CA SER A 614 -20.46 -8.77 -6.47
C SER A 614 -20.97 -9.96 -5.67
N VAL A 615 -20.64 -11.17 -6.10
CA VAL A 615 -20.91 -12.41 -5.37
C VAL A 615 -19.72 -13.35 -5.52
N SER A 616 -19.28 -13.90 -4.39
CA SER A 616 -18.24 -14.91 -4.30
C SER A 616 -18.65 -16.00 -3.32
N VAL A 617 -18.14 -17.22 -3.49
CA VAL A 617 -18.40 -18.38 -2.64
C VAL A 617 -17.07 -18.98 -2.21
N SER A 618 -16.65 -18.66 -0.99
CA SER A 618 -15.41 -19.18 -0.42
C SER A 618 -15.61 -20.51 0.30
N LYS A 619 -14.52 -21.26 0.47
CA LYS A 619 -14.51 -22.44 1.35
C LYS A 619 -14.78 -22.01 2.80
N PRO A 620 -15.45 -22.85 3.62
CA PRO A 620 -15.55 -22.59 5.03
C PRO A 620 -14.13 -22.66 5.62
N ASN A 621 -13.71 -21.60 6.29
CA ASN A 621 -12.55 -21.66 7.17
C ASN A 621 -12.97 -22.56 8.35
N PHE A 622 -12.47 -23.79 8.38
CA PHE A 622 -12.55 -24.65 9.57
C PHE A 622 -11.47 -24.26 10.57
#